data_AF-A0A938MQM0-F1
#
_entry.id   AF-A0A938MQM0-F1
#
_cell.length_a   1.000
_cell.length_b   1.000
_cell.length_c   1.000
_cell.angle_alpha   90.00
_cell.angle_beta   90.00
_cell.angle_gamma   90.00
#
_symmetry.space_group_name_H-M   'P 1'
#
loop_
_entity.id
_entity.type
_entity.pdbx_description
1 polymer ?
#
loop_
_entity_poly.entity_id
_entity_poly.type
_entity_poly.pdbx_seq_one_letter_code
_entity_poly.pdbx_strand_id
1 'polypeptide(L)'
;MTDRECVEFLQWALPQLSLRWPGFRRVRRQVHKRIVRRLSELGLRRIADYRAYLDTHAAEWSVLDAMSRISISRFYRDRDVFEHLRDAVLPELAERAEWVLQHREPAPRRTEPV
;
A
#
# COMPACT_ATOMS: atom_id res chain seq x y z
N MET A 1 8.00 -23.31 9.80
CA MET A 1 8.34 -21.96 10.31
C MET A 1 7.37 -21.56 11.41
N THR A 2 7.91 -21.24 12.58
CA THR A 2 7.17 -20.74 13.76
C THR A 2 6.73 -19.28 13.59
N ASP A 3 5.78 -18.79 14.41
CA ASP A 3 5.39 -17.36 14.42
C ASP A 3 6.59 -16.47 14.77
N ARG A 4 7.43 -16.91 15.72
CA ARG A 4 8.64 -16.19 16.13
C ARG A 4 9.63 -16.01 14.97
N GLU A 5 9.99 -17.10 14.29
CA GLU A 5 10.89 -17.05 13.12
C GLU A 5 10.34 -16.12 12.03
N CYS A 6 9.02 -16.10 11.85
CA CYS A 6 8.39 -15.20 10.88
C CYS A 6 8.45 -13.74 11.31
N VAL A 7 8.26 -13.44 12.60
CA VAL A 7 8.39 -12.08 13.14
C VAL A 7 9.81 -11.58 12.95
N GLU A 8 10.80 -12.38 13.33
CA GLU A 8 12.23 -12.05 13.17
C GLU A 8 12.58 -11.84 11.70
N PHE A 9 12.10 -12.71 10.81
CA PHE A 9 12.27 -12.56 9.36
C PHE A 9 11.65 -11.27 8.83
N LEU A 10 10.40 -10.95 9.20
CA LEU A 10 9.71 -9.74 8.75
C LEU A 10 10.35 -8.47 9.30
N GLN A 11 10.84 -8.49 10.54
CA GLN A 11 11.58 -7.36 11.11
C GLN A 11 12.86 -7.04 10.33
N TRP A 12 13.52 -8.07 9.78
CA TRP A 12 14.68 -7.91 8.92
C TRP A 12 14.32 -7.52 7.47
N ALA A 13 13.32 -8.16 6.87
CA ALA A 13 13.01 -8.00 5.45
C ALA A 13 12.24 -6.71 5.12
N LEU A 14 11.28 -6.30 5.97
CA LEU A 14 10.39 -5.17 5.67
C LEU A 14 11.12 -3.83 5.47
N PRO A 15 12.14 -3.45 6.27
CA PRO A 15 12.89 -2.22 6.04
C PRO A 15 13.54 -2.13 4.66
N GLN A 16 13.97 -3.27 4.09
CA GLN A 16 14.58 -3.34 2.75
C GLN A 16 13.55 -3.09 1.64
N LEU A 17 12.27 -3.32 1.94
CA LEU A 17 11.13 -3.06 1.06
C LEU A 17 10.50 -1.68 1.29
N SER A 18 11.11 -0.81 2.10
CA SER A 18 10.52 0.46 2.55
C SER A 18 9.19 0.29 3.31
N LEU A 19 9.00 -0.87 3.93
CA LEU A 19 7.82 -1.20 4.75
C LEU A 19 8.15 -1.15 6.24
N ARG A 20 7.14 -0.89 7.08
CA ARG A 20 7.32 -0.71 8.53
C ARG A 20 6.63 -1.81 9.33
N TRP A 21 7.40 -2.51 10.17
CA TRP A 21 6.90 -3.57 11.06
C TRP A 21 5.65 -3.23 11.89
N PRO A 22 5.50 -2.02 12.48
CA PRO A 22 4.29 -1.67 13.24
C PRO A 22 2.97 -1.90 12.48
N GLY A 23 2.95 -1.67 11.17
CA GLY A 23 1.77 -1.90 10.31
C GLY A 23 1.42 -3.38 10.12
N PHE A 24 2.35 -4.30 10.42
CA PHE A 24 2.20 -5.72 10.16
C PHE A 24 1.70 -6.53 11.38
N ARG A 25 1.62 -5.93 12.57
CA ARG A 25 1.28 -6.65 13.82
C ARG A 25 -0.05 -7.41 13.73
N ARG A 26 -1.08 -6.82 13.12
CA ARG A 26 -2.43 -7.42 13.00
C ARG A 26 -2.60 -8.39 11.83
N VAL A 27 -1.69 -8.34 10.86
CA VAL A 27 -1.83 -8.93 9.53
C VAL A 27 -0.72 -9.95 9.21
N ARG A 28 0.28 -10.06 10.10
CA ARG A 28 1.42 -10.99 9.98
C ARG A 28 1.02 -12.44 9.73
N ARG A 29 -0.13 -12.90 10.27
CA ARG A 29 -0.61 -14.27 10.05
C ARG A 29 -0.90 -14.56 8.59
N GLN A 30 -1.38 -13.57 7.84
CA GLN A 30 -1.61 -13.70 6.39
C GLN A 30 -0.29 -13.79 5.64
N VAL A 31 0.66 -12.93 6.00
CA VAL A 31 2.00 -12.91 5.39
C VAL A 31 2.77 -14.20 5.72
N HIS A 32 2.68 -14.70 6.95
CA HIS A 32 3.23 -16.00 7.38
C HIS A 32 2.75 -17.13 6.47
N LYS A 33 1.43 -17.25 6.25
CA LYS A 33 0.85 -18.28 5.38
C LYS A 33 1.37 -18.18 3.94
N ARG A 34 1.50 -16.96 3.40
CA ARG A 34 2.03 -16.72 2.06
C ARG A 34 3.50 -17.14 1.95
N ILE A 35 4.32 -16.77 2.93
CA ILE A 35 5.73 -17.17 2.99
C ILE A 35 5.86 -18.68 3.11
N VAL A 36 5.12 -19.33 4.01
CA VAL A 36 5.16 -20.81 4.14
C VAL A 36 4.82 -21.50 2.82
N ARG A 37 3.81 -21.00 2.10
CA ARG A 37 3.48 -21.52 0.77
C ARG A 37 4.64 -21.30 -0.21
N ARG A 38 5.25 -20.11 -0.23
CA ARG A 38 6.38 -19.80 -1.11
C ARG A 38 7.59 -20.69 -0.83
N LEU A 39 7.88 -20.97 0.44
CA LEU A 39 8.92 -21.93 0.84
C LEU A 39 8.68 -23.30 0.18
N SER A 40 7.46 -23.82 0.28
CA SER A 40 7.09 -25.10 -0.34
C SER A 40 7.23 -25.08 -1.87
N GLU A 41 6.82 -23.99 -2.52
CA GLU A 41 6.96 -23.82 -3.99
C GLU A 41 8.43 -23.81 -4.44
N LEU A 42 9.32 -23.25 -3.62
CA LEU A 42 10.76 -23.21 -3.87
C LEU A 42 11.51 -24.47 -3.38
N GLY A 43 10.80 -25.42 -2.76
CA GLY A 43 11.42 -26.61 -2.16
C GLY A 43 12.28 -26.31 -0.92
N LEU A 44 12.13 -25.13 -0.31
CA LEU A 44 12.89 -24.68 0.84
C LEU A 44 12.24 -25.14 2.14
N ARG A 45 13.05 -25.62 3.10
CA ARG A 45 12.54 -26.16 4.37
C ARG A 45 12.61 -25.15 5.50
N ARG A 46 13.56 -24.22 5.46
CA ARG A 46 13.78 -23.23 6.52
C ARG A 46 13.71 -21.81 5.97
N ILE A 47 13.27 -20.88 6.83
CA ILE A 47 13.23 -19.46 6.48
C ILE A 47 14.64 -18.88 6.28
N ALA A 48 15.66 -19.46 6.94
CA ALA A 48 17.05 -19.10 6.72
C ALA A 48 17.49 -19.41 5.27
N ASP A 49 17.04 -20.52 4.70
CA ASP A 49 17.32 -20.89 3.31
C ASP A 49 16.68 -19.88 2.36
N TYR A 50 15.48 -19.38 2.68
CA TYR A 50 14.82 -18.34 1.90
C TYR A 50 15.51 -16.98 1.99
N ARG A 51 16.07 -16.65 3.16
CA ARG A 51 16.91 -15.46 3.29
C ARG A 51 18.15 -15.54 2.39
N ALA A 52 18.85 -16.67 2.38
CA ALA A 52 19.99 -16.88 1.47
C ALA A 52 19.55 -16.90 -0.01
N TYR A 53 18.36 -17.40 -0.30
CA TYR A 53 17.78 -17.37 -1.65
C TYR A 53 17.55 -15.93 -2.14
N LEU A 54 17.06 -15.03 -1.27
CA LEU A 54 16.88 -13.60 -1.58
C LEU A 54 18.19 -12.89 -1.91
N ASP A 55 19.31 -13.31 -1.33
CA ASP A 55 20.64 -12.72 -1.61
C ASP A 55 21.15 -13.08 -3.01
N THR A 56 20.72 -14.22 -3.56
CA THR A 56 21.17 -14.73 -4.87
C THR A 56 20.15 -14.50 -5.99
N HIS A 57 18.90 -14.16 -5.64
CA HIS A 57 17.80 -14.00 -6.58
C HIS A 57 17.10 -12.65 -6.37
N ALA A 58 17.67 -11.59 -6.94
CA ALA A 58 17.16 -10.22 -6.77
C ALA A 58 15.66 -10.07 -7.14
N ALA A 59 15.18 -10.82 -8.15
CA ALA A 59 13.78 -10.80 -8.56
C ALA A 59 12.82 -11.31 -7.47
N GLU A 60 13.28 -12.18 -6.57
CA GLU A 60 12.45 -12.73 -5.50
C GLU A 60 12.02 -11.66 -4.48
N TRP A 61 12.76 -10.55 -4.35
CA TRP A 61 12.35 -9.42 -3.53
C TRP A 61 11.01 -8.82 -3.96
N SER A 62 10.74 -8.79 -5.28
CA SER A 62 9.45 -8.31 -5.79
C SER A 62 8.30 -9.26 -5.43
N VAL A 63 8.58 -10.56 -5.38
CA VAL A 63 7.62 -11.58 -4.94
C VAL A 63 7.32 -11.41 -3.45
N LEU A 64 8.37 -11.26 -2.63
CA LEU A 64 8.23 -11.01 -1.19
C LEU A 64 7.46 -9.73 -0.90
N ASP A 65 7.72 -8.66 -1.64
CA ASP A 65 6.98 -7.42 -1.54
C ASP A 65 5.49 -7.61 -1.86
N ALA A 66 5.16 -8.23 -2.99
CA ALA A 66 3.78 -8.52 -3.35
C ALA A 66 3.05 -9.37 -2.29
N MET A 67 3.73 -10.35 -1.70
CA MET A 67 3.19 -11.14 -0.58
C MET A 67 2.97 -10.32 0.70
N SER A 68 3.74 -9.26 0.89
CA SER A 68 3.68 -8.36 2.06
C SER A 68 2.65 -7.25 1.90
N ARG A 69 2.21 -6.94 0.67
CA ARG A 69 1.10 -6.00 0.46
C ARG A 69 -0.23 -6.62 0.91
N ILE A 70 -0.95 -5.85 1.72
CA ILE A 70 -2.25 -6.24 2.26
C ILE A 70 -3.31 -5.32 1.69
N SER A 71 -4.03 -5.83 0.70
CA SER A 71 -5.13 -5.16 0.03
C SER A 71 -6.44 -5.28 0.82
N ILE A 72 -6.42 -5.03 2.13
CA ILE A 72 -7.69 -4.92 2.86
C ILE A 72 -8.22 -3.52 2.58
N SER A 73 -9.07 -3.41 1.56
CA SER A 73 -9.94 -2.26 1.37
C SER A 73 -11.36 -2.70 1.71
N ARG A 74 -12.11 -1.83 2.40
CA ARG A 74 -13.54 -2.00 2.63
C ARG A 74 -14.20 -0.66 2.37
N PHE A 75 -15.42 -0.69 1.85
CA PHE A 75 -16.20 0.54 1.68
C PHE A 75 -16.33 1.23 3.05
N TYR A 76 -16.11 2.55 3.09
CA TYR A 76 -16.23 3.33 4.33
C TYR A 76 -15.28 2.87 5.46
N ARG A 77 -14.04 2.48 5.09
CA ARG A 77 -13.05 1.89 6.03
C ARG A 77 -12.81 2.78 7.26
N ASP A 78 -12.65 4.06 7.03
CA ASP A 78 -12.36 5.08 8.02
C ASP A 78 -13.54 6.06 8.06
N ARG A 79 -14.65 5.57 8.61
CA ARG A 79 -15.95 6.27 8.65
C ARG A 79 -15.82 7.76 8.97
N ASP A 80 -15.10 8.10 10.04
CA ASP A 80 -14.96 9.49 10.51
C ASP A 80 -14.26 10.38 9.47
N VAL A 81 -13.33 9.83 8.68
CA VAL A 81 -12.70 10.54 7.56
C VAL A 81 -13.73 10.85 6.48
N PHE A 82 -14.58 9.88 6.13
CA PHE A 82 -15.64 10.10 5.14
C PHE A 82 -16.74 11.05 5.65
N GLU A 83 -17.06 11.02 6.94
CA GLU A 83 -17.99 11.97 7.56
C GLU A 83 -17.41 13.39 7.53
N HIS A 84 -16.13 13.56 7.88
CA HIS A 84 -15.44 14.85 7.77
C HIS A 84 -15.37 15.35 6.32
N LEU A 85 -15.14 14.45 5.35
CA LEU A 85 -15.20 14.81 3.94
C LEU A 85 -16.59 15.33 3.57
N ARG A 86 -17.66 14.65 3.99
CA ARG A 86 -19.04 15.05 3.69
C ARG A 86 -19.42 16.38 4.34
N ASP A 87 -19.09 16.55 5.61
CA ASP A 87 -19.65 17.62 6.43
C ASP A 87 -18.81 18.91 6.40
N ALA A 88 -17.51 18.82 6.08
CA ALA A 88 -16.61 19.97 6.05
C ALA A 88 -15.94 20.20 4.70
N VAL A 89 -15.29 19.18 4.14
CA VAL A 89 -14.41 19.37 2.96
C VAL A 89 -15.20 19.55 1.67
N LEU A 90 -16.22 18.72 1.41
CA LEU A 90 -17.00 18.79 0.18
C LEU A 90 -17.79 20.10 0.04
N PRO A 91 -18.46 20.63 1.09
CA PRO A 91 -19.10 21.94 1.02
C PRO A 91 -18.11 23.07 0.70
N GLU A 92 -16.96 23.13 1.37
CA GLU A 92 -15.95 24.17 1.10
C GLU A 92 -15.45 24.11 -0.35
N LEU A 93 -15.18 22.90 -0.86
CA LEU A 93 -14.75 22.72 -2.24
C LEU A 93 -15.82 23.12 -3.26
N ALA A 94 -17.10 22.88 -2.95
CA ALA A 94 -18.22 23.28 -3.81
C ALA A 94 -18.32 24.80 -3.89
N GLU A 95 -18.30 25.50 -2.75
CA GLU A 95 -18.33 26.98 -2.70
C GLU A 95 -17.15 27.58 -3.46
N ARG A 96 -15.95 27.04 -3.29
CA ARG A 96 -14.76 27.49 -4.01
C ARG A 96 -14.87 27.25 -5.51
N ALA A 97 -15.41 26.11 -5.93
CA ALA A 97 -15.63 25.81 -7.34
C ALA A 97 -16.65 26.76 -7.96
N GLU A 98 -17.75 27.05 -7.26
CA GLU A 98 -18.75 28.02 -7.68
C GLU A 98 -18.16 29.43 -7.80
N TRP A 99 -17.36 29.85 -6.81
CA TRP A 99 -16.66 31.12 -6.86
C TRP A 99 -15.75 31.22 -8.09
N VAL A 100 -14.94 30.19 -8.37
CA VAL A 100 -14.07 30.15 -9.55
C VAL A 100 -14.89 30.25 -10.84
N LEU A 101 -16.02 29.55 -10.94
CA LEU A 101 -16.88 29.60 -12.13
C LEU A 101 -17.50 30.98 -12.33
N GLN A 102 -17.88 31.66 -11.25
CA GLN A 102 -18.48 33.00 -11.29
C GLN A 102 -17.46 34.10 -11.59
N HIS A 103 -16.20 33.92 -11.20
CA HIS A 103 -15.13 34.93 -11.31
C HIS A 103 -14.10 34.61 -12.38
N ARG A 104 -14.36 33.61 -13.23
CA ARG A 104 -13.50 33.30 -14.36
C ARG A 104 -13.68 34.39 -15.42
N GLU A 105 -12.59 35.07 -15.79
CA GLU A 105 -12.63 35.90 -17.00
C GLU A 105 -12.97 35.04 -18.22
N PRO A 106 -13.84 35.52 -19.12
CA PRO A 106 -14.12 34.81 -20.36
C PRO A 106 -12.80 34.62 -21.10
N ALA A 107 -12.54 33.39 -21.55
CA ALA A 107 -11.35 33.08 -22.33
C ALA A 107 -11.25 34.09 -23.49
N PRO A 108 -10.06 34.67 -23.76
CA PRO A 108 -9.91 35.65 -24.81
C PRO A 108 -10.42 35.03 -26.11
N ARG A 109 -11.38 35.72 -26.76
CA ARG A 109 -11.88 35.31 -28.07
C ARG A 109 -10.66 35.16 -28.97
N ARG A 110 -10.42 33.94 -29.47
CA ARG A 110 -9.43 33.71 -30.52
C ARG A 110 -9.85 34.59 -31.69
N THR A 111 -9.16 35.69 -31.90
CA THR A 111 -9.26 36.45 -33.13
C THR A 111 -8.67 35.57 -34.22
N GLU A 112 -9.54 35.02 -35.06
CA GLU A 112 -9.11 34.33 -36.28
C GLU A 112 -8.37 35.35 -37.16
N PRO A 113 -7.17 35.03 -37.67
CA PRO A 113 -6.46 35.92 -38.57
C PRO A 113 -7.18 35.96 -39.91
N VAL A 114 -7.39 37.19 -40.41
CA VAL A 114 -7.94 37.53 -41.74
C VAL A 114 -7.01 37.08 -42.85
#